data_AF-A0A850PMQ3-F1
#
_entry.id   AF-A0A850PMQ3-F1
#
_cell.length_a   1.000
_cell.length_b   1.000
_cell.length_c   1.000
_cell.angle_alpha   90.00
_cell.angle_beta   90.00
_cell.angle_gamma   90.00
#
_symmetry.space_group_name_H-M   'P 1'
#
loop_
_entity.id
_entity.type
_entity.pdbx_description
1 polymer ?
#
loop_
_entity_poly.entity_id
_entity_poly.type
_entity_poly.pdbx_seq_one_letter_code
_entity_poly.pdbx_strand_id
1 'polypeptide(L)'
;MSDTKPSRGFAGAVLKLLRAGDYEFTVTARNQVSAHYLRLSFDAGGVLAERSLHPTMWVRMWFADGDKVHQRGYTLVNPAPADNTVDIEFALHDGVASRWAEQAQVGDTIEVTVLGSNFALPDPPPAGYVIVGDTASLPAINSLLDAIGDAPAKVFLEAAHDDDKQLPVARASDVTWVDRKNAGESLVQAVESAAFDAADHFGWVACDNRTTRAVAKLLREDYNISRKAIKAQAYWVA
;
A
#
# COMPACT_ATOMS: atom_id res chain seq x y z
N MET A 1 -25.44 26.30 -26.33
CA MET A 1 -25.25 24.87 -26.00
C MET A 1 -24.87 24.84 -24.53
N SER A 2 -25.79 24.41 -23.68
CA SER A 2 -25.64 24.44 -22.22
C SER A 2 -24.80 23.26 -21.77
N ASP A 3 -23.66 23.53 -21.13
CA ASP A 3 -22.87 22.56 -20.38
C ASP A 3 -23.68 22.07 -19.18
N THR A 4 -24.34 20.93 -19.36
CA THR A 4 -24.96 20.19 -18.26
C THR A 4 -23.88 19.44 -17.50
N LYS A 5 -23.30 20.08 -16.47
CA LYS A 5 -22.60 19.33 -15.42
C LYS A 5 -23.56 18.30 -14.83
N PRO A 6 -23.17 17.01 -14.73
CA PRO A 6 -24.04 15.99 -14.17
C PRO A 6 -24.42 16.38 -12.73
N SER A 7 -25.72 16.39 -12.43
CA SER A 7 -26.23 16.79 -11.14
C SER A 7 -25.85 15.76 -10.08
N ARG A 8 -24.99 16.18 -9.15
CA ARG A 8 -24.50 15.38 -8.00
C ARG A 8 -25.59 15.19 -6.93
N GLY A 9 -26.67 14.47 -7.27
CA GLY A 9 -27.68 13.99 -6.31
C GLY A 9 -27.13 12.87 -5.41
N PHE A 10 -27.82 12.61 -4.27
CA PHE A 10 -27.59 11.61 -3.19
C PHE A 10 -26.15 11.11 -2.94
N ALA A 11 -25.48 10.52 -3.93
CA ALA A 11 -24.04 10.25 -3.95
C ALA A 11 -23.19 11.47 -3.53
N GLY A 12 -23.51 12.68 -4.00
CA GLY A 12 -22.81 13.91 -3.59
C GLY A 12 -22.94 14.26 -2.11
N ALA A 13 -24.08 13.91 -1.49
CA ALA A 13 -24.31 14.11 -0.06
C ALA A 13 -23.57 13.04 0.77
N VAL A 14 -23.50 11.79 0.28
CA VAL A 14 -22.72 10.71 0.91
C VAL A 14 -21.21 11.01 0.85
N LEU A 15 -20.69 11.50 -0.29
CA LEU A 15 -19.29 11.93 -0.40
C LEU A 15 -18.95 13.06 0.59
N LYS A 16 -19.81 14.08 0.71
CA LYS A 16 -19.64 15.15 1.72
C LYS A 16 -19.64 14.62 3.15
N LEU A 17 -20.49 13.64 3.48
CA LEU A 17 -20.57 13.05 4.82
C LEU A 17 -19.34 12.19 5.15
N LEU A 18 -18.69 11.62 4.13
CA LEU A 18 -17.48 10.82 4.23
C LEU A 18 -16.17 11.63 4.11
N ARG A 19 -16.26 12.96 3.93
CA ARG A 19 -15.12 13.85 3.61
C ARG A 19 -14.33 13.40 2.36
N ALA A 20 -15.03 12.84 1.38
CA ALA A 20 -14.44 12.58 0.07
C ALA A 20 -14.04 13.92 -0.58
N GLY A 21 -12.81 13.99 -1.11
CA GLY A 21 -12.31 15.19 -1.81
C GLY A 21 -11.83 16.31 -0.89
N ASP A 22 -11.20 15.97 0.26
CA ASP A 22 -10.46 16.97 1.05
C ASP A 22 -9.28 17.55 0.24
N TYR A 23 -8.74 16.75 -0.68
CA TYR A 23 -7.65 17.12 -1.59
C TYR A 23 -7.95 16.60 -3.00
N GLU A 24 -7.33 17.20 -4.00
CA GLU A 24 -7.34 16.73 -5.38
C GLU A 24 -5.89 16.49 -5.80
N PHE A 25 -5.58 15.28 -6.26
CA PHE A 25 -4.27 14.97 -6.84
C PHE A 25 -4.34 15.15 -8.35
N THR A 26 -3.32 15.76 -8.94
CA THR A 26 -3.22 15.95 -10.40
C THR A 26 -2.03 15.16 -10.93
N VAL A 27 -2.24 14.28 -11.91
CA VAL A 27 -1.16 13.47 -12.51
C VAL A 27 -0.14 14.39 -13.19
N THR A 28 1.14 14.25 -12.83
CA THR A 28 2.25 15.02 -13.39
C THR A 28 3.20 14.17 -14.21
N ALA A 29 3.30 12.87 -13.94
CA ALA A 29 4.11 11.94 -14.71
C ALA A 29 3.57 10.51 -14.66
N ARG A 30 4.00 9.72 -15.63
CA ARG A 30 3.67 8.31 -15.76
C ARG A 30 4.93 7.50 -16.01
N ASN A 31 5.13 6.44 -15.24
CA ASN A 31 6.26 5.53 -15.36
C ASN A 31 5.82 4.07 -15.27
N GLN A 32 5.88 3.34 -16.39
CA GLN A 32 5.60 1.91 -16.41
C GLN A 32 6.83 1.15 -15.87
N VAL A 33 6.72 0.61 -14.65
CA VAL A 33 7.85 -0.04 -13.95
C VAL A 33 8.06 -1.47 -14.49
N SER A 34 6.97 -2.20 -14.66
CA SER A 34 6.95 -3.52 -15.30
C SER A 34 5.64 -3.71 -16.08
N ALA A 35 5.39 -4.87 -16.67
CA ALA A 35 4.13 -5.11 -17.37
C ALA A 35 2.91 -5.03 -16.44
N HIS A 36 3.11 -5.39 -15.16
CA HIS A 36 2.05 -5.48 -14.15
C HIS A 36 2.20 -4.44 -13.03
N TYR A 37 3.05 -3.43 -13.21
CA TYR A 37 3.32 -2.42 -12.18
C TYR A 37 3.51 -1.03 -12.77
N LEU A 38 2.69 -0.08 -12.32
CA LEU A 38 2.66 1.29 -12.82
C LEU A 38 2.87 2.28 -11.67
N ARG A 39 3.76 3.26 -11.87
CA ARG A 39 3.90 4.41 -10.99
C ARG A 39 3.35 5.66 -11.67
N LEU A 40 2.48 6.38 -10.98
CA LEU A 40 2.01 7.71 -11.37
C LEU A 40 2.52 8.72 -10.35
N SER A 41 3.07 9.84 -10.84
CA SER A 41 3.45 10.99 -10.00
C SER A 41 2.33 12.01 -10.01
N PHE A 42 2.16 12.71 -8.90
CA PHE A 42 1.09 13.67 -8.69
C PHE A 42 1.61 14.97 -8.07
N ASP A 43 0.98 16.09 -8.43
CA ASP A 43 0.83 17.21 -7.48
C ASP A 43 -0.17 16.78 -6.42
N ALA A 44 0.20 16.92 -5.15
CA ALA A 44 -0.50 16.35 -4.01
C ALA A 44 -1.60 17.27 -3.43
N GLY A 45 -1.92 18.39 -4.10
CA GLY A 45 -3.03 19.26 -3.72
C GLY A 45 -2.92 19.85 -2.31
N GLY A 46 -1.70 20.03 -1.78
CA GLY A 46 -1.44 20.61 -0.46
C GLY A 46 -1.46 19.63 0.71
N VAL A 47 -1.82 18.36 0.49
CA VAL A 47 -1.96 17.37 1.58
C VAL A 47 -0.68 17.18 2.39
N LEU A 48 0.49 17.29 1.74
CA LEU A 48 1.80 17.05 2.36
C LEU A 48 2.22 18.17 3.31
N ALA A 49 1.65 19.38 3.15
CA ALA A 49 1.89 20.51 4.04
C ALA A 49 0.97 20.46 5.28
N GLU A 50 -0.22 19.89 5.15
CA GLU A 50 -1.24 19.87 6.20
C GLU A 50 -1.18 18.63 7.11
N ARG A 51 -0.48 17.57 6.67
CA ARG A 51 -0.47 16.28 7.36
C ARG A 51 0.95 15.88 7.74
N SER A 52 1.12 15.37 8.96
CA SER A 52 2.37 14.73 9.37
C SER A 52 2.53 13.40 8.63
N LEU A 53 3.63 13.27 7.91
CA LEU A 53 3.98 12.03 7.21
C LEU A 53 4.47 10.97 8.19
N HIS A 54 4.18 9.71 7.87
CA HIS A 54 4.68 8.57 8.62
C HIS A 54 4.94 7.39 7.66
N PRO A 55 5.75 6.39 8.06
CA PRO A 55 5.96 5.21 7.26
C PRO A 55 4.63 4.48 7.02
N THR A 56 4.47 3.86 5.85
CA THR A 56 3.25 3.15 5.43
C THR A 56 2.01 4.03 5.30
N MET A 57 2.19 5.36 5.25
CA MET A 57 1.07 6.30 5.10
C MET A 57 0.35 6.07 3.78
N TRP A 58 -0.98 6.10 3.85
CA TRP A 58 -1.85 5.82 2.70
C TRP A 58 -3.04 6.77 2.70
N VAL A 59 -3.60 6.96 1.52
CA VAL A 59 -4.75 7.82 1.27
C VAL A 59 -5.87 7.03 0.60
N ARG A 60 -7.09 7.55 0.70
CA ARG A 60 -8.26 7.03 -0.01
C ARG A 60 -8.39 7.80 -1.31
N MET A 61 -8.27 7.10 -2.44
CA MET A 61 -8.51 7.65 -3.77
C MET A 61 -9.89 7.20 -4.26
N TRP A 62 -10.61 8.10 -4.92
CA TRP A 62 -12.01 7.91 -5.31
C TRP A 62 -12.14 7.77 -6.84
N PHE A 63 -12.35 6.54 -7.31
CA PHE A 63 -12.38 6.20 -8.74
C PHE A 63 -13.82 6.17 -9.26
N ALA A 64 -14.10 6.93 -10.31
CA ALA A 64 -15.41 6.93 -10.98
C ALA A 64 -15.60 5.68 -11.86
N ASP A 65 -16.81 5.12 -11.86
CA ASP A 65 -17.27 4.05 -12.75
C ASP A 65 -18.74 4.31 -13.13
N GLY A 66 -18.94 5.03 -14.23
CA GLY A 66 -20.25 5.59 -14.59
C GLY A 66 -20.76 6.54 -13.50
N ASP A 67 -21.96 6.27 -12.97
CA ASP A 67 -22.57 7.06 -11.89
C ASP A 67 -22.09 6.67 -10.48
N LYS A 68 -21.21 5.65 -10.37
CA LYS A 68 -20.70 5.15 -9.09
C LYS A 68 -19.30 5.66 -8.83
N VAL A 69 -18.95 5.78 -7.55
CA VAL A 69 -17.59 6.12 -7.10
C VAL A 69 -17.11 5.02 -6.16
N HIS A 70 -15.91 4.53 -6.42
CA HIS A 70 -15.27 3.44 -5.71
C HIS A 70 -14.02 3.93 -5.00
N GLN A 71 -14.00 3.78 -3.69
CA GLN A 71 -12.84 4.15 -2.88
C GLN A 71 -11.80 3.03 -2.84
N ARG A 72 -10.51 3.33 -3.02
CA ARG A 72 -9.39 2.40 -2.78
C ARG A 72 -8.28 3.08 -1.97
N GLY A 73 -7.60 2.31 -1.14
CA GLY A 73 -6.45 2.78 -0.37
C GLY A 73 -5.17 2.65 -1.18
N TYR A 74 -4.33 3.69 -1.19
CA TYR A 74 -3.04 3.69 -1.86
C TYR A 74 -1.98 4.33 -0.97
N THR A 75 -0.83 3.69 -0.85
CA THR A 75 0.31 4.19 -0.08
C THR A 75 0.95 5.39 -0.79
N LEU A 76 1.35 6.40 -0.04
CA LEU A 76 2.15 7.50 -0.55
C LEU A 76 3.59 7.04 -0.77
N VAL A 77 4.12 7.27 -1.98
CA VAL A 77 5.50 6.94 -2.36
C VAL A 77 6.27 8.22 -2.61
N ASN A 78 7.51 8.30 -2.13
CA ASN A 78 8.39 9.47 -2.26
C ASN A 78 7.69 10.84 -1.98
N PRO A 79 6.92 11.00 -0.89
CA PRO A 79 6.29 12.29 -0.61
C PRO A 79 7.35 13.37 -0.42
N ALA A 80 7.29 14.44 -1.23
CA ALA A 80 8.19 15.57 -1.19
C ALA A 80 7.42 16.86 -0.84
N PRO A 81 7.31 17.21 0.47
CA PRO A 81 6.52 18.37 0.90
C PRO A 81 6.99 19.70 0.29
N ALA A 82 8.28 19.85 0.01
CA ALA A 82 8.85 21.07 -0.56
C ALA A 82 8.34 21.34 -1.99
N ASP A 83 8.14 20.27 -2.76
CA ASP A 83 7.71 20.32 -4.16
C ASP A 83 6.20 20.03 -4.31
N ASN A 84 5.52 19.70 -3.21
CA ASN A 84 4.14 19.22 -3.17
C ASN A 84 3.90 18.01 -4.11
N THR A 85 4.91 17.15 -4.31
CA THR A 85 4.80 15.98 -5.17
C THR A 85 4.72 14.69 -4.39
N VAL A 86 3.98 13.72 -4.92
CA VAL A 86 3.90 12.36 -4.39
C VAL A 86 3.70 11.35 -5.50
N ASP A 87 4.25 10.16 -5.35
CA ASP A 87 4.00 9.04 -6.24
C ASP A 87 2.93 8.12 -5.65
N ILE A 88 2.18 7.45 -6.52
CA ILE A 88 1.33 6.30 -6.19
C ILE A 88 1.69 5.15 -7.13
N GLU A 89 1.85 3.97 -6.54
CA GLU A 89 2.16 2.74 -7.27
C GLU A 89 0.95 1.81 -7.33
N PHE A 90 0.72 1.25 -8.51
CA PHE A 90 -0.41 0.39 -8.85
C PHE A 90 0.12 -0.98 -9.27
N ALA A 91 -0.11 -1.99 -8.43
CA ALA A 91 -0.07 -3.39 -8.87
C ALA A 91 -1.27 -3.63 -9.79
N LEU A 92 -1.02 -3.79 -11.09
CA LEU A 92 -2.07 -3.86 -12.11
C LEU A 92 -2.78 -5.21 -12.06
N HIS A 93 -4.11 -5.15 -11.99
CA HIS A 93 -5.02 -6.29 -11.97
C HIS A 93 -6.39 -5.85 -12.52
N ASP A 94 -7.33 -6.77 -12.74
CA ASP A 94 -8.69 -6.37 -13.15
C ASP A 94 -9.39 -5.60 -12.03
N GLY A 95 -9.75 -4.34 -12.30
CA GLY A 95 -10.41 -3.48 -11.33
C GLY A 95 -10.45 -2.01 -11.74
N VAL A 96 -11.41 -1.26 -11.17
CA VAL A 96 -11.64 0.16 -11.49
C VAL A 96 -10.40 1.04 -11.32
N ALA A 97 -9.57 0.79 -10.30
CA ALA A 97 -8.41 1.60 -10.05
C ALA A 97 -7.26 1.33 -11.02
N SER A 98 -6.99 0.06 -11.35
CA SER A 98 -6.02 -0.30 -12.39
C SER A 98 -6.45 0.25 -13.75
N ARG A 99 -7.72 0.08 -14.13
CA ARG A 99 -8.23 0.62 -15.41
C ARG A 99 -8.10 2.14 -15.50
N TRP A 100 -8.35 2.84 -14.40
CA TRP A 100 -8.12 4.29 -14.34
C TRP A 100 -6.64 4.61 -14.50
N ALA A 101 -5.75 3.96 -13.73
CA ALA A 101 -4.32 4.22 -13.76
C ALA A 101 -3.71 3.92 -15.14
N GLU A 102 -4.16 2.85 -15.80
CA GLU A 102 -3.75 2.48 -17.16
C GLU A 102 -4.15 3.53 -18.19
N GLN A 103 -5.23 4.27 -17.98
CA GLN A 103 -5.72 5.31 -18.90
C GLN A 103 -5.26 6.72 -18.51
N ALA A 104 -4.78 6.90 -17.28
CA ALA A 104 -4.40 8.19 -16.74
C ALA A 104 -3.32 8.89 -17.58
N GLN A 105 -3.54 10.17 -17.83
CA GLN A 105 -2.66 11.09 -18.54
C GLN A 105 -2.26 12.26 -17.64
N VAL A 106 -1.17 12.94 -17.99
CA VAL A 106 -0.76 14.16 -17.29
C VAL A 106 -1.88 15.20 -17.37
N GLY A 107 -2.23 15.76 -16.22
CA GLY A 107 -3.36 16.69 -16.05
C GLY A 107 -4.65 16.04 -15.57
N ASP A 108 -4.79 14.71 -15.62
CA ASP A 108 -5.94 14.03 -15.03
C ASP A 108 -5.95 14.21 -13.52
N THR A 109 -7.14 14.38 -12.94
CA THR A 109 -7.31 14.58 -11.50
C THR A 109 -8.04 13.42 -10.84
N ILE A 110 -7.81 13.25 -9.54
CA ILE A 110 -8.50 12.28 -8.70
C ILE A 110 -8.73 12.84 -7.29
N GLU A 111 -9.95 12.69 -6.79
CA GLU A 111 -10.31 13.10 -5.43
C GLU A 111 -9.63 12.20 -4.41
N VAL A 112 -9.07 12.80 -3.36
CA VAL A 112 -8.30 12.13 -2.31
C VAL A 112 -8.78 12.53 -0.91
N THR A 113 -8.76 11.57 0.02
CA THR A 113 -9.05 11.79 1.44
C THR A 113 -7.99 11.12 2.31
N VAL A 114 -7.49 11.84 3.32
CA VAL A 114 -6.62 11.27 4.35
C VAL A 114 -7.45 10.88 5.57
N LEU A 115 -7.77 9.59 5.68
CA LEU A 115 -8.58 9.09 6.80
C LEU A 115 -8.20 7.66 7.19
N GLY A 116 -7.76 7.48 8.45
CA GLY A 116 -7.50 6.18 9.05
C GLY A 116 -6.10 5.62 8.80
N SER A 117 -5.22 6.40 8.17
CA SER A 117 -3.79 6.09 8.12
C SER A 117 -3.13 6.59 9.40
N ASN A 118 -2.53 5.66 10.14
CA ASN A 118 -1.73 5.93 11.32
C ASN A 118 -0.80 4.75 11.55
N PHE A 119 0.49 5.03 11.69
CA PHE A 119 1.50 4.06 12.06
C PHE A 119 2.65 4.78 12.76
N ALA A 120 3.16 4.16 13.82
CA ALA A 120 4.36 4.57 14.51
C ALA A 120 5.27 3.34 14.64
N LEU A 121 6.57 3.55 14.53
CA LEU A 121 7.55 2.52 14.84
C LEU A 121 7.43 2.15 16.33
N PRO A 122 7.72 0.89 16.71
CA PRO A 122 7.73 0.50 18.11
C PRO A 122 8.76 1.30 18.91
N ASP A 123 8.38 1.68 20.13
CA ASP A 123 9.25 2.31 21.11
C ASP A 123 9.07 1.57 22.45
N PRO A 124 10.11 0.90 22.98
CA PRO A 124 11.49 0.83 22.46
C PRO A 124 11.60 0.06 21.13
N PRO A 125 12.68 0.27 20.35
CA PRO A 125 12.93 -0.48 19.12
C PRO A 125 12.99 -2.00 19.38
N PRO A 126 12.44 -2.84 18.47
CA PRO A 126 12.51 -4.30 18.58
C PRO A 126 13.92 -4.79 18.21
N ALA A 127 14.22 -6.07 18.47
CA ALA A 127 15.48 -6.68 18.01
C ALA A 127 15.56 -6.80 16.48
N GLY A 128 14.41 -6.84 15.81
CA GLY A 128 14.29 -6.89 14.36
C GLY A 128 12.85 -6.87 13.89
N TYR A 129 12.66 -7.03 12.59
CA TYR A 129 11.36 -6.99 11.92
C TYR A 129 11.12 -8.26 11.11
N VAL A 130 9.90 -8.77 11.14
CA VAL A 130 9.40 -9.78 10.19
C VAL A 130 8.34 -9.11 9.34
N ILE A 131 8.67 -8.82 8.09
CA ILE A 131 7.84 -8.06 7.16
C ILE A 131 7.30 -9.02 6.10
N VAL A 132 5.99 -9.10 5.96
CA VAL A 132 5.35 -10.00 5.00
C VAL A 132 4.32 -9.24 4.17
N GLY A 133 4.43 -9.33 2.85
CA GLY A 133 3.56 -8.62 1.94
C GLY A 133 3.49 -9.21 0.55
N ASP A 134 2.91 -8.43 -0.36
CA ASP A 134 2.80 -8.72 -1.79
C ASP A 134 3.06 -7.41 -2.57
N THR A 135 2.93 -7.44 -3.90
CA THR A 135 3.16 -6.26 -4.73
C THR A 135 2.26 -5.07 -4.40
N ALA A 136 1.06 -5.29 -3.87
CA ALA A 136 0.14 -4.21 -3.48
C ALA A 136 0.61 -3.50 -2.20
N SER A 137 1.34 -4.19 -1.31
CA SER A 137 1.90 -3.61 -0.09
C SER A 137 3.38 -3.23 -0.19
N LEU A 138 4.07 -3.58 -1.29
CA LEU A 138 5.46 -3.18 -1.55
C LEU A 138 5.74 -1.69 -1.32
N PRO A 139 4.89 -0.72 -1.72
CA PRO A 139 5.11 0.69 -1.45
C PRO A 139 5.21 1.00 0.05
N ALA A 140 4.34 0.38 0.86
CA ALA A 140 4.35 0.54 2.30
C ALA A 140 5.58 -0.13 2.92
N ILE A 141 5.95 -1.31 2.43
CA ILE A 141 7.15 -2.02 2.85
C ILE A 141 8.41 -1.18 2.59
N ASN A 142 8.55 -0.59 1.41
CA ASN A 142 9.69 0.27 1.09
C ASN A 142 9.77 1.46 2.05
N SER A 143 8.67 2.17 2.28
CA SER A 143 8.65 3.28 3.25
C SER A 143 8.94 2.84 4.70
N LEU A 144 8.58 1.60 5.07
CA LEU A 144 8.91 1.04 6.38
C LEU A 144 10.40 0.71 6.47
N LEU A 145 10.97 0.08 5.43
CA LEU A 145 12.39 -0.25 5.34
C LEU A 145 13.26 1.01 5.43
N ASP A 146 12.88 2.08 4.74
CA ASP A 146 13.56 3.38 4.84
C ASP A 146 13.52 3.93 6.27
N ALA A 147 12.37 3.81 6.95
CA ALA A 147 12.17 4.35 8.28
C ALA A 147 12.90 3.58 9.39
N ILE A 148 13.08 2.27 9.24
CA ILE A 148 13.82 1.45 10.21
C ILE A 148 15.34 1.49 10.00
N GLY A 149 15.82 2.15 8.93
CA GLY A 149 17.25 2.30 8.64
C GLY A 149 17.94 0.95 8.48
N ASP A 150 18.97 0.68 9.29
CA ASP A 150 19.75 -0.57 9.27
C ASP A 150 19.21 -1.65 10.22
N ALA A 151 18.06 -1.44 10.87
CA ALA A 151 17.50 -2.44 11.77
C ALA A 151 17.33 -3.80 11.07
N PRO A 152 17.62 -4.94 11.74
CA PRO A 152 17.45 -6.26 11.15
C PRO A 152 16.02 -6.46 10.67
N ALA A 153 15.84 -6.91 9.42
CA ALA A 153 14.54 -7.16 8.85
C ALA A 153 14.60 -8.36 7.93
N LYS A 154 13.73 -9.34 8.14
CA LYS A 154 13.46 -10.40 7.16
C LYS A 154 12.16 -10.08 6.42
N VAL A 155 12.25 -9.99 5.09
CA VAL A 155 11.17 -9.58 4.22
C VAL A 155 10.73 -10.76 3.36
N PHE A 156 9.44 -11.09 3.39
CA PHE A 156 8.82 -12.09 2.52
C PHE A 156 7.82 -11.38 1.63
N LEU A 157 8.02 -11.46 0.32
CA LEU A 157 7.16 -10.82 -0.67
C LEU A 157 6.56 -11.88 -1.58
N GLU A 158 5.26 -11.81 -1.80
CA GLU A 158 4.59 -12.63 -2.78
C GLU A 158 4.53 -11.94 -4.15
N ALA A 159 4.92 -12.68 -5.20
CA ALA A 159 4.87 -12.28 -6.59
C ALA A 159 3.69 -12.96 -7.30
N ALA A 160 2.79 -12.17 -7.89
CA ALA A 160 1.71 -12.69 -8.72
C ALA A 160 2.19 -13.01 -10.15
N HIS A 161 3.22 -12.29 -10.61
CA HIS A 161 3.83 -12.43 -11.92
C HIS A 161 5.35 -12.55 -11.80
N ASP A 162 6.02 -13.15 -12.79
CA ASP A 162 7.47 -13.35 -12.75
C ASP A 162 8.27 -12.03 -12.73
N ASP A 163 7.74 -10.98 -13.37
CA ASP A 163 8.36 -9.65 -13.41
C ASP A 163 8.27 -8.90 -12.06
N ASP A 164 7.36 -9.31 -11.16
CA ASP A 164 7.21 -8.69 -9.84
C ASP A 164 8.51 -8.82 -9.01
N LYS A 165 9.28 -9.90 -9.21
CA LYS A 165 10.54 -10.15 -8.48
C LYS A 165 11.66 -9.18 -8.85
N GLN A 166 11.48 -8.41 -9.92
CA GLN A 166 12.41 -7.37 -10.36
C GLN A 166 12.04 -6.00 -9.81
N LEU A 167 10.89 -5.87 -9.12
CA LEU A 167 10.47 -4.62 -8.52
C LEU A 167 11.49 -4.17 -7.45
N PRO A 168 11.79 -2.87 -7.38
CA PRO A 168 12.79 -2.36 -6.45
C PRO A 168 12.27 -2.45 -5.02
N VAL A 169 12.96 -3.25 -4.21
CA VAL A 169 12.80 -3.25 -2.76
C VAL A 169 13.88 -2.33 -2.17
N ALA A 170 13.51 -1.46 -1.23
CA ALA A 170 14.41 -0.47 -0.63
C ALA A 170 15.68 -1.08 -0.01
N ARG A 171 15.62 -2.37 0.35
CA ARG A 171 16.75 -3.18 0.78
C ARG A 171 16.87 -4.44 -0.08
N ALA A 172 18.09 -4.79 -0.47
CA ALA A 172 18.36 -5.99 -1.27
C ALA A 172 18.63 -7.25 -0.41
N SER A 173 19.11 -7.10 0.83
CA SER A 173 19.40 -8.22 1.72
C SER A 173 18.14 -8.72 2.44
N ASP A 174 18.12 -10.01 2.76
CA ASP A 174 17.06 -10.66 3.56
C ASP A 174 15.65 -10.53 2.97
N VAL A 175 15.56 -10.35 1.66
CA VAL A 175 14.31 -10.38 0.89
C VAL A 175 14.13 -11.73 0.23
N THR A 176 13.02 -12.39 0.51
CA THR A 176 12.61 -13.64 -0.12
C THR A 176 11.34 -13.39 -0.94
N TRP A 177 11.46 -13.49 -2.26
CA TRP A 177 10.31 -13.51 -3.16
C TRP A 177 9.74 -14.92 -3.29
N VAL A 178 8.41 -15.03 -3.22
CA VAL A 178 7.67 -16.29 -3.30
C VAL A 178 6.61 -16.19 -4.39
N ASP A 179 6.51 -17.19 -5.27
CA ASP A 179 5.42 -17.23 -6.25
C ASP A 179 4.07 -17.39 -5.56
N ARG A 180 3.08 -16.60 -5.97
CA ARG A 180 1.69 -16.80 -5.55
C ARG A 180 1.18 -18.13 -6.10
N LYS A 181 1.01 -19.11 -5.20
CA LYS A 181 0.43 -20.42 -5.51
C LYS A 181 -0.61 -20.78 -4.45
N ASN A 182 -1.60 -21.58 -4.86
CA ASN A 182 -2.68 -22.05 -4.00
C ASN A 182 -3.34 -20.94 -3.16
N ALA A 183 -3.61 -19.80 -3.78
CA ALA A 183 -4.23 -18.63 -3.13
C ALA A 183 -3.50 -18.14 -1.87
N GLY A 184 -2.17 -18.01 -1.94
CA GLY A 184 -1.34 -17.43 -0.86
C GLY A 184 -0.65 -18.44 0.06
N GLU A 185 -0.93 -19.74 -0.10
CA GLU A 185 -0.42 -20.77 0.79
C GLU A 185 1.11 -20.87 0.76
N SER A 186 1.73 -20.73 -0.41
CA SER A 186 3.19 -20.82 -0.53
C SER A 186 3.92 -19.71 0.22
N LEU A 187 3.35 -18.50 0.31
CA LEU A 187 3.91 -17.44 1.14
C LEU A 187 3.87 -17.83 2.62
N VAL A 188 2.74 -18.36 3.09
CA VAL A 188 2.59 -18.81 4.49
C VAL A 188 3.62 -19.91 4.80
N GLN A 189 3.77 -20.89 3.92
CA GLN A 189 4.74 -21.99 4.07
C GLN A 189 6.19 -21.48 4.07
N ALA A 190 6.51 -20.48 3.25
CA ALA A 190 7.85 -19.88 3.23
C ALA A 190 8.17 -19.17 4.55
N VAL A 191 7.21 -18.42 5.09
CA VAL A 191 7.35 -17.78 6.41
C VAL A 191 7.44 -18.84 7.51
N GLU A 192 6.63 -19.90 7.47
CA GLU A 192 6.67 -20.99 8.46
C GLU A 192 8.03 -21.71 8.43
N SER A 193 8.52 -22.04 7.23
CA SER A 193 9.77 -22.79 7.03
C SER A 193 11.02 -22.03 7.45
N ALA A 194 10.98 -20.69 7.48
CA ALA A 194 12.12 -19.89 7.92
C ALA A 194 12.43 -20.06 9.42
N ALA A 195 11.43 -20.42 10.23
CA ALA A 195 11.49 -20.90 11.62
C ALA A 195 12.70 -20.42 12.46
N PHE A 196 12.89 -19.10 12.57
CA PHE A 196 13.97 -18.50 13.36
C PHE A 196 13.45 -17.84 14.63
N ASP A 197 14.32 -17.63 15.62
CA ASP A 197 13.95 -16.96 16.87
C ASP A 197 13.63 -15.48 16.60
N ALA A 198 12.38 -15.09 16.88
CA ALA A 198 11.88 -13.75 16.63
C ALA A 198 10.94 -13.25 17.74
N ALA A 199 10.96 -13.85 18.94
CA ALA A 199 9.99 -13.51 19.99
C ALA A 199 10.03 -12.02 20.43
N ASP A 200 11.18 -11.36 20.22
CA ASP A 200 11.46 -9.95 20.49
C ASP A 200 11.41 -9.04 19.22
N HIS A 201 10.96 -9.59 18.10
CA HIS A 201 10.79 -8.86 16.84
C HIS A 201 9.42 -8.18 16.74
N PHE A 202 9.30 -7.27 15.77
CA PHE A 202 8.03 -6.70 15.35
C PHE A 202 7.56 -7.32 14.03
N GLY A 203 6.33 -7.83 14.01
CA GLY A 203 5.68 -8.33 12.80
C GLY A 203 4.93 -7.24 12.06
N TRP A 204 5.17 -7.07 10.76
CA TRP A 204 4.38 -6.22 9.88
C TRP A 204 3.84 -7.07 8.72
N VAL A 205 2.52 -7.14 8.57
CA VAL A 205 1.87 -8.06 7.61
C VAL A 205 0.77 -7.34 6.83
N ALA A 206 0.89 -7.31 5.51
CA ALA A 206 -0.13 -6.77 4.63
C ALA A 206 -0.18 -7.50 3.27
N CYS A 207 -1.17 -8.36 3.09
CA CYS A 207 -1.45 -9.08 1.84
C CYS A 207 -2.97 -9.03 1.56
N ASP A 208 -3.51 -10.06 0.91
CA ASP A 208 -4.94 -10.37 0.95
C ASP A 208 -5.42 -10.75 2.37
N ASN A 209 -6.73 -10.69 2.57
CA ASN A 209 -7.37 -10.96 3.86
C ASN A 209 -7.13 -12.36 4.44
N ARG A 210 -6.97 -13.41 3.61
CA ARG A 210 -6.74 -14.78 4.08
C ARG A 210 -5.28 -14.95 4.48
N THR A 211 -4.37 -14.55 3.60
CA THR A 211 -2.91 -14.66 3.82
C THR A 211 -2.47 -13.81 5.00
N THR A 212 -2.96 -12.58 5.11
CA THR A 212 -2.67 -11.69 6.26
C THR A 212 -3.07 -12.34 7.58
N ARG A 213 -4.26 -12.96 7.65
CA ARG A 213 -4.74 -13.64 8.87
C ARG A 213 -3.91 -14.87 9.20
N ALA A 214 -3.53 -15.66 8.18
CA ALA A 214 -2.72 -16.86 8.36
C ALA A 214 -1.32 -16.51 8.89
N VAL A 215 -0.63 -15.56 8.26
CA VAL A 215 0.69 -15.10 8.69
C VAL A 215 0.64 -14.46 10.07
N ALA A 216 -0.34 -13.60 10.37
CA ALA A 216 -0.47 -13.00 11.70
C ALA A 216 -0.71 -14.05 12.80
N LYS A 217 -1.40 -15.15 12.49
CA LYS A 217 -1.56 -16.29 13.40
C LYS A 217 -0.22 -17.01 13.59
N LEU A 218 0.48 -17.31 12.50
CA LEU A 218 1.79 -17.96 12.49
C LEU A 218 2.83 -17.17 13.32
N LEU A 219 2.91 -15.85 13.12
CA LEU A 219 3.83 -15.00 13.88
C LEU A 219 3.56 -15.02 15.39
N ARG A 220 2.29 -15.18 15.80
CA ARG A 220 1.92 -15.25 17.21
C ARG A 220 2.16 -16.62 17.83
N GLU A 221 1.81 -17.68 17.12
CA GLU A 221 1.81 -19.04 17.69
C GLU A 221 3.17 -19.71 17.58
N ASP A 222 3.86 -19.52 16.46
CA ASP A 222 5.05 -20.31 16.15
C ASP A 222 6.32 -19.48 16.37
N TYR A 223 6.28 -18.19 16.01
CA TYR A 223 7.37 -17.23 16.29
C TYR A 223 7.28 -16.58 17.68
N ASN A 224 6.20 -16.82 18.43
CA ASN A 224 5.96 -16.24 19.75
C ASN A 224 6.00 -14.69 19.81
N ILE A 225 5.75 -14.01 18.69
CA ILE A 225 5.66 -12.55 18.68
C ILE A 225 4.41 -12.12 19.42
N SER A 226 4.57 -11.22 20.40
CA SER A 226 3.45 -10.65 21.14
C SER A 226 2.44 -10.00 20.20
N ARG A 227 1.14 -10.21 20.43
CA ARG A 227 0.06 -9.59 19.64
C ARG A 227 0.19 -8.06 19.54
N LYS A 228 0.76 -7.40 20.56
CA LYS A 228 0.98 -5.94 20.55
C LYS A 228 2.14 -5.52 19.63
N ALA A 229 3.04 -6.44 19.33
CA ALA A 229 4.17 -6.27 18.42
C ALA A 229 3.86 -6.81 17.01
N ILE A 230 2.57 -6.92 16.64
CA ILE A 230 2.14 -7.32 15.29
C ILE A 230 1.21 -6.25 14.74
N LYS A 231 1.60 -5.61 13.64
CA LYS A 231 0.74 -4.81 12.78
C LYS A 231 0.30 -5.69 11.59
N ALA A 232 -0.97 -6.09 11.58
CA ALA A 232 -1.56 -6.84 10.47
C ALA A 232 -2.73 -6.08 9.86
N GLN A 233 -2.73 -5.88 8.54
CA GLN A 233 -3.78 -5.18 7.82
C GLN A 233 -3.97 -5.79 6.43
N ALA A 234 -5.16 -6.33 6.15
CA ALA A 234 -5.49 -6.80 4.80
C ALA A 234 -5.61 -5.61 3.85
N TYR A 235 -4.85 -5.62 2.75
CA TYR A 235 -4.87 -4.54 1.74
C TYR A 235 -5.93 -4.80 0.67
N TRP A 236 -6.21 -6.07 0.39
CA TRP A 236 -7.23 -6.48 -0.57
C TRP A 236 -7.94 -7.77 -0.14
N VAL A 237 -8.95 -8.16 -0.89
CA VAL A 237 -9.76 -9.37 -0.65
C VAL A 237 -9.57 -10.29 -1.84
N ALA A 238 -9.15 -11.52 -1.56
CA ALA A 238 -9.00 -12.60 -2.55
C ALA A 238 -10.32 -13.25 -2.91
#